data_AF-A0A941VIB0-F1
#
_entry.id   AF-A0A941VIB0-F1
#
_cell.length_a   1.000
_cell.length_b   1.000
_cell.length_c   1.000
_cell.angle_alpha   90.00
_cell.angle_beta   90.00
_cell.angle_gamma   90.00
#
_symmetry.space_group_name_H-M   'P 1'
#
loop_
_entity.id
_entity.type
_entity.pdbx_description
1 polymer ?
#
loop_
_entity_poly.entity_id
_entity_poly.type
_entity_poly.pdbx_seq_one_letter_code
_entity_poly.pdbx_strand_id
1 'polypeptide(L)'
;MRIITLALTIMVAVMFVGSAMAVPPGKTVDYAGGDAGKVVFDGKIHADKGLKCNDCHTKIFKMKKGSDKITMADMNAGKNCGTCHNGEKAFKSSDAATCAKCHKK
;
A
#
# COMPACT_ATOMS: atom_id res chain seq x y z
N MET A 1 -29.63 25.72 -22.17
CA MET A 1 -29.48 24.24 -22.13
C MET A 1 -28.03 23.79 -22.23
N ARG A 2 -27.27 24.05 -23.30
CA ARG A 2 -25.87 23.60 -23.46
C ARG A 2 -24.92 23.88 -22.29
N ILE A 3 -25.02 25.05 -21.64
CA ILE A 3 -24.17 25.41 -20.49
C ILE A 3 -24.51 24.57 -19.26
N ILE A 4 -25.79 24.27 -19.04
CA ILE A 4 -26.26 23.40 -17.95
C ILE A 4 -25.85 21.96 -18.23
N THR A 5 -25.93 21.52 -19.49
CA THR A 5 -25.47 20.18 -19.90
C THR A 5 -23.96 20.02 -19.75
N LEU A 6 -23.16 21.04 -20.09
CA LEU A 6 -21.71 21.08 -19.88
C LEU A 6 -21.33 21.11 -18.39
N ALA A 7 -22.06 21.88 -17.58
CA ALA A 7 -21.83 21.93 -16.14
C ALA A 7 -22.16 20.58 -15.47
N LEU A 8 -23.26 19.93 -15.88
CA LEU A 8 -23.63 18.60 -15.38
C LEU A 8 -22.61 17.53 -15.79
N THR A 9 -22.11 17.53 -17.03
CA THR A 9 -21.13 16.53 -17.48
C THR A 9 -19.77 16.71 -16.81
N ILE A 10 -19.34 17.95 -16.55
CA ILE A 10 -18.13 18.24 -15.76
C ILE A 10 -18.32 17.78 -14.31
N MET A 11 -19.49 18.00 -13.71
CA MET A 11 -19.78 17.58 -12.32
C MET A 11 -19.81 16.05 -12.18
N VAL A 12 -20.34 15.32 -13.17
CA VAL A 12 -20.32 13.84 -13.21
C VAL A 12 -18.89 13.31 -13.39
N ALA A 13 -18.04 13.97 -14.18
CA ALA A 13 -16.64 13.59 -14.35
C ALA A 13 -15.81 13.77 -13.06
N VAL A 14 -16.09 14.81 -12.26
CA VAL A 14 -15.42 15.04 -10.97
C VAL A 14 -15.83 14.01 -9.91
N MET A 15 -17.06 13.48 -9.97
CA MET A 15 -17.54 12.44 -9.05
C MET A 15 -16.97 11.04 -9.33
N PHE A 16 -16.38 10.80 -10.50
CA PHE A 16 -15.73 9.53 -10.85
C PHE A 16 -14.22 9.46 -10.52
N VAL A 17 -13.65 10.52 -9.95
CA VAL A 17 -12.29 10.48 -9.38
C VAL A 17 -12.36 9.77 -8.03
N GLY A 18 -12.62 8.46 -8.07
CA GLY A 18 -12.52 7.58 -6.92
C GLY A 18 -11.12 7.70 -6.32
N SER A 19 -11.10 8.14 -5.07
CA SER A 19 -9.95 8.51 -4.25
C SER A 19 -8.81 7.49 -4.32
N ALA A 20 -7.83 7.73 -5.19
CA ALA A 20 -6.52 7.09 -5.16
C ALA A 20 -5.68 7.71 -4.02
N MET A 21 -6.16 7.58 -2.78
CA MET A 21 -5.39 8.01 -1.62
C MET A 21 -4.35 6.93 -1.36
N ALA A 22 -3.08 7.29 -1.54
CA ALA A 22 -1.97 6.56 -0.91
C ALA A 22 -2.24 6.46 0.61
N VAL A 23 -1.45 5.68 1.34
CA VAL A 23 -1.57 5.58 2.80
C VAL A 23 -0.64 6.63 3.44
N PRO A 24 -1.10 7.87 3.72
CA PRO A 24 -0.26 8.90 4.32
C PRO A 24 0.05 8.56 5.79
N PRO A 25 0.94 9.33 6.44
CA PRO A 25 1.12 9.28 7.88
C PRO A 25 -0.21 9.34 8.62
N GLY A 26 -0.43 8.42 9.57
CA GLY A 26 -1.65 8.34 10.37
C GLY A 26 -2.79 7.55 9.73
N LYS A 27 -2.56 6.94 8.56
CA LYS A 27 -3.48 5.98 7.94
C LYS A 27 -2.85 4.60 7.86
N THR A 28 -3.71 3.59 7.82
CA THR A 28 -3.33 2.20 7.64
C THR A 28 -4.05 1.58 6.46
N VAL A 29 -3.49 0.50 5.91
CA VAL A 29 -4.18 -0.39 4.97
C VAL A 29 -4.02 -1.84 5.39
N ASP A 30 -5.14 -2.55 5.39
CA ASP A 30 -5.19 -3.95 5.80
C ASP A 30 -5.14 -4.87 4.57
N TYR A 31 -4.33 -5.91 4.64
CA TYR A 31 -4.26 -7.00 3.69
C TYR A 31 -4.70 -8.31 4.35
N ALA A 32 -5.36 -9.16 3.57
CA ALA A 32 -5.58 -10.53 4.00
C ALA A 32 -4.23 -11.26 4.05
N GLY A 33 -3.87 -11.84 5.21
CA GLY A 33 -2.67 -12.65 5.37
C GLY A 33 -2.97 -14.14 5.54
N GLY A 34 -4.18 -14.59 5.17
CA GLY A 34 -4.62 -15.97 5.31
C GLY A 34 -4.58 -16.45 6.75
N ASP A 35 -4.16 -17.71 6.94
CA ASP A 35 -4.11 -18.37 8.25
C ASP A 35 -3.11 -17.73 9.23
N ALA A 36 -2.17 -16.92 8.73
CA ALA A 36 -1.22 -16.19 9.56
C ALA A 36 -1.86 -14.95 10.23
N GLY A 37 -3.04 -14.51 9.79
CA GLY A 37 -3.73 -13.32 10.30
C GLY A 37 -3.59 -12.11 9.36
N LYS A 38 -4.40 -11.07 9.60
CA LYS A 38 -4.40 -9.85 8.78
C LYS A 38 -3.07 -9.11 8.87
N VAL A 39 -2.64 -8.52 7.77
CA VAL A 39 -1.44 -7.67 7.75
C VAL A 39 -1.87 -6.22 7.72
N VAL A 40 -1.37 -5.43 8.67
CA VAL A 40 -1.65 -3.99 8.74
C VAL A 40 -0.41 -3.23 8.31
N PHE A 41 -0.48 -2.54 7.18
CA PHE A 41 0.55 -1.57 6.79
C PHE A 41 0.20 -0.21 7.38
N ASP A 42 1.19 0.44 8.00
CA ASP A 42 1.06 1.76 8.61
C ASP A 42 1.96 2.76 7.88
N GLY A 43 1.34 3.77 7.26
CA GLY A 43 2.04 4.82 6.53
C GLY A 43 2.87 5.74 7.43
N LYS A 44 2.47 5.90 8.70
CA LYS A 44 3.21 6.70 9.68
C LYS A 44 4.56 6.07 10.00
N ILE A 45 4.57 4.76 10.27
CA ILE A 45 5.81 4.05 10.63
C ILE A 45 6.85 4.18 9.52
N HIS A 46 6.42 4.09 8.26
CA HIS A 46 7.31 4.23 7.11
C HIS A 46 7.75 5.67 6.88
N ALA A 47 6.84 6.64 7.03
CA ALA A 47 7.18 8.05 6.91
C ALA A 47 8.12 8.54 8.02
N ASP A 48 7.96 8.05 9.25
CA ASP A 48 8.86 8.34 10.38
C ASP A 48 10.29 7.82 10.12
N LYS A 49 10.46 6.87 9.19
CA LYS A 49 11.76 6.41 8.68
C LYS A 49 12.29 7.23 7.51
N GLY A 50 11.63 8.34 7.17
CA GLY A 50 12.03 9.26 6.11
C GLY A 50 11.58 8.85 4.71
N LEU A 51 10.76 7.81 4.57
CA LEU A 51 10.24 7.38 3.27
C LEU A 51 9.16 8.34 2.77
N LYS A 52 9.27 8.70 1.50
CA LYS A 52 8.35 9.57 0.77
C LYS A 52 7.46 8.75 -0.15
N CYS A 53 6.36 9.36 -0.61
CA CYS A 53 5.37 8.70 -1.47
C CYS A 53 6.01 8.01 -2.70
N ASN A 54 7.00 8.67 -3.32
CA ASN A 54 7.66 8.20 -4.53
C ASN A 54 8.67 7.07 -4.29
N ASP A 55 9.07 6.82 -3.04
CA ASP A 55 9.95 5.70 -2.71
C ASP A 55 9.20 4.37 -2.81
N CYS A 56 7.86 4.39 -2.66
CA CYS A 56 7.00 3.23 -2.80
C CYS A 56 6.19 3.27 -4.10
N HIS A 57 5.66 4.43 -4.48
CA HIS A 57 4.73 4.57 -5.59
C HIS A 57 5.36 5.25 -6.81
N THR A 58 5.03 4.84 -8.03
CA THR A 58 4.29 3.62 -8.40
C THR A 58 5.22 2.41 -8.59
N LYS A 59 6.51 2.55 -8.26
CA LYS A 59 7.55 1.59 -8.60
C LYS A 59 7.41 0.25 -7.87
N ILE A 60 7.09 0.28 -6.57
CA ILE A 60 6.96 -0.92 -5.73
C ILE A 60 5.49 -1.31 -5.60
N PHE A 61 4.61 -0.33 -5.39
CA PHE A 61 3.17 -0.54 -5.25
C PHE A 61 2.40 0.40 -6.18
N LYS A 62 1.26 -0.05 -6.69
CA LYS A 62 0.28 0.80 -7.36
C LYS A 62 -0.54 1.56 -6.31
N MET A 63 -0.99 2.75 -6.65
CA MET A 63 -1.87 3.57 -5.80
C MET A 63 -3.33 3.08 -5.82
N LYS A 64 -3.54 1.75 -5.80
CA LYS A 64 -4.86 1.12 -5.76
C LYS A 64 -4.76 -0.20 -5.01
N LYS A 65 -5.37 -0.26 -3.83
CA LYS A 65 -5.43 -1.47 -2.99
C LYS A 65 -5.90 -2.68 -3.79
N GLY A 66 -5.22 -3.82 -3.62
CA GLY A 66 -5.55 -5.07 -4.29
C GLY A 66 -5.10 -5.16 -5.77
N SER A 67 -4.46 -4.14 -6.32
CA SER A 67 -3.96 -4.18 -7.71
C SER A 67 -2.63 -4.91 -7.87
N ASP A 68 -1.93 -5.13 -6.76
CA ASP A 68 -0.69 -5.89 -6.71
C ASP A 68 -0.95 -7.19 -5.94
N LYS A 69 -0.54 -8.30 -6.53
CA LYS A 69 -0.53 -9.59 -5.85
C LYS A 69 0.69 -9.63 -4.95
N ILE A 70 0.47 -9.66 -3.64
CA ILE A 70 1.54 -9.69 -2.64
C ILE A 70 1.61 -11.10 -2.09
N THR A 71 2.74 -11.78 -2.32
CA THR A 71 3.01 -13.12 -1.78
C THR A 71 4.33 -13.13 -1.02
N MET A 72 4.49 -14.06 -0.07
CA MET A 72 5.77 -14.28 0.60
C MET A 72 6.88 -14.65 -0.39
N ALA A 73 6.54 -15.42 -1.44
CA ALA A 73 7.48 -15.79 -2.48
C ALA A 73 8.01 -14.55 -3.24
N ASP A 74 7.13 -13.61 -3.59
CA ASP A 74 7.53 -12.35 -4.23
C ASP A 74 8.38 -11.48 -3.28
N MET A 75 8.08 -11.46 -1.98
CA MET A 75 8.88 -10.74 -0.99
C MET A 75 10.28 -11.36 -0.82
N ASN A 76 10.39 -12.69 -0.82
CA ASN A 76 11.67 -13.38 -0.81
C ASN A 76 12.48 -13.10 -2.08
N ALA A 77 11.80 -12.84 -3.20
CA ALA A 77 12.40 -12.40 -4.46
C ALA A 77 12.65 -10.87 -4.54
N GLY A 78 12.52 -10.14 -3.42
CA GLY A 78 12.84 -8.71 -3.33
C GLY A 78 11.77 -7.76 -3.85
N LYS A 79 10.53 -8.22 -4.07
CA LYS A 79 9.40 -7.39 -4.51
C LYS A 79 8.52 -6.95 -3.33
N ASN A 80 7.62 -6.00 -3.58
CA ASN A 80 6.64 -5.51 -2.60
C ASN A 80 7.34 -5.10 -1.28
N CYS A 81 6.88 -5.59 -0.13
CA CYS A 81 7.49 -5.30 1.16
C CYS A 81 8.94 -5.80 1.22
N GLY A 82 9.26 -6.88 0.50
CA GLY A 82 10.60 -7.49 0.43
C GLY A 82 11.65 -6.63 -0.26
N THR A 83 11.27 -5.56 -0.97
CA THR A 83 12.23 -4.58 -1.51
C THR A 83 13.03 -3.87 -0.40
N CYS A 84 12.45 -3.76 0.79
CA CYS A 84 13.10 -3.18 1.97
C CYS A 84 13.20 -4.18 3.14
N HIS A 85 12.20 -5.04 3.34
CA HIS A 85 12.23 -6.10 4.36
C HIS A 85 13.05 -7.30 3.90
N ASN A 86 14.32 -7.06 3.59
CA ASN A 86 15.28 -8.01 3.03
C ASN A 86 16.38 -8.45 4.04
N GLY A 87 16.44 -7.83 5.22
CA GLY A 87 17.47 -8.06 6.22
C GLY A 87 18.59 -7.03 6.21
N GLU A 88 18.63 -6.13 5.23
CA GLU A 88 19.64 -5.07 5.10
C GLU A 88 19.05 -3.69 5.40
N LYS A 89 17.93 -3.34 4.73
CA LYS A 89 17.28 -2.03 4.92
C LYS A 89 16.28 -2.04 6.08
N ALA A 90 15.61 -3.18 6.26
CA ALA A 90 14.70 -3.46 7.36
C ALA A 90 14.78 -4.94 7.70
N PHE A 91 14.11 -5.36 8.79
CA PHE A 91 14.05 -6.76 9.18
C PHE A 91 13.57 -7.65 8.04
N LYS A 92 14.14 -8.85 7.93
CA LYS A 92 13.86 -9.77 6.83
C LYS A 92 12.44 -10.32 6.96
N SER A 93 11.63 -10.14 5.90
CA SER A 93 10.23 -10.61 5.87
C SER A 93 10.09 -12.13 6.01
N SER A 94 11.14 -12.89 5.68
CA SER A 94 11.17 -14.35 5.82
C SER A 94 11.62 -14.84 7.20
N ASP A 95 11.96 -13.95 8.12
CA ASP A 95 12.36 -14.34 9.47
C ASP A 95 11.13 -14.65 10.32
N ALA A 96 11.01 -15.93 10.71
CA ALA A 96 9.91 -16.44 11.51
C ALA A 96 9.69 -15.68 12.83
N ALA A 97 10.77 -15.17 13.44
CA ALA A 97 10.69 -14.39 14.68
C ALA A 97 9.99 -13.03 14.47
N THR A 98 9.85 -12.57 13.22
CA THR A 98 9.28 -11.27 12.87
C THR A 98 7.91 -11.34 12.19
N CYS A 99 7.35 -12.54 11.95
CA CYS A 99 6.03 -12.71 11.34
C CYS A 99 4.94 -11.89 12.04
N ALA A 100 4.95 -11.90 13.39
CA ALA A 100 3.98 -11.19 14.21
C ALA A 100 4.11 -9.65 14.15
N LYS A 101 5.20 -9.12 13.59
CA LYS A 101 5.33 -7.67 13.37
C LYS A 101 4.35 -7.17 12.32
N CYS A 102 4.09 -7.99 11.29
CA CYS A 102 3.16 -7.69 10.21
C CYS A 102 1.81 -8.38 10.39
N HIS A 103 1.83 -9.68 10.67
CA HIS A 103 0.63 -10.50 10.80
C HIS A 103 0.03 -10.38 12.21
N LYS A 104 -1.16 -9.80 12.30
CA LYS A 104 -1.95 -9.67 13.51
C LYS A 104 -3.11 -10.67 13.44
N LYS A 105 -3.25 -11.50 14.48
CA LYS A 105 -4.43 -12.34 14.69
C LYS A 105 -5.55 -11.50 15.28
#